data_AF-A0A962VX94-F1
#
_entry.id   AF-A0A962VX94-F1
#
_cell.length_a   1.000
_cell.length_b   1.000
_cell.length_c   1.000
_cell.angle_alpha   90.00
_cell.angle_beta   90.00
_cell.angle_gamma   90.00
#
_symmetry.space_group_name_H-M   'P 1'
#
loop_
_entity.id
_entity.type
_entity.pdbx_description
1 polymer ?
#
loop_
_entity_poly.entity_id
_entity_poly.type
_entity_poly.pdbx_seq_one_letter_code
_entity_poly.pdbx_strand_id
1 'polypeptide(L)'
;MAIDATKIQLHLAQIASIYNRLVGVIPPDRWKSVSELPPERKTIVGDCALALSNGIDFVRELLDESLLAAQIKISDTSHAKQFFNEIQKRRDDLSDLWLESIGIGPLSLEDLGLGETVPKEAEPHFTPYHITDVASLFRWCVERVDDYLEDGGTNPDIIVKNKVHDQALRLMDASFFQPDKWYGNLRQLSPLVLNTKKLPQAVQLRIRELYVCLIVGTPSAAAILARSTLEYVLLERASSYAIRSTQSSGELKRLGTLVNEYSDAAPELEIDMRSVKRIGDQAIHAYVGHKNVVTITACGIGEVFRSWAGLRDVLQRVYA
;
A
#
# COMPACT_ATOMS: atom_id res chain seq x y z
N MET A 1 21.27 -19.66 -2.29
CA MET A 1 20.64 -20.14 -3.54
C MET A 1 21.03 -19.14 -4.61
N ALA A 2 21.77 -19.54 -5.65
CA ALA A 2 22.07 -18.61 -6.75
C ALA A 2 20.78 -18.37 -7.54
N ILE A 3 20.30 -17.13 -7.58
CA ILE A 3 19.16 -16.76 -8.41
C ILE A 3 19.61 -16.88 -9.87
N ASP A 4 18.89 -17.67 -10.65
CA ASP A 4 19.21 -17.97 -12.04
C ASP A 4 18.86 -16.76 -12.92
N ALA A 5 19.89 -16.11 -13.50
CA ALA A 5 19.72 -14.99 -14.43
C ALA A 5 18.82 -15.37 -15.62
N THR A 6 18.78 -16.65 -15.99
CA THR A 6 17.91 -17.21 -17.03
C THR A 6 16.44 -17.07 -16.66
N LYS A 7 16.10 -17.23 -15.37
CA LYS A 7 14.72 -17.07 -14.86
C LYS A 7 14.25 -15.61 -14.98
N ILE A 8 15.10 -14.65 -14.61
CA ILE A 8 14.79 -13.22 -14.77
C ILE A 8 14.60 -12.87 -16.25
N GLN A 9 15.49 -13.35 -17.14
CA GLN A 9 15.37 -13.13 -18.58
C GLN A 9 14.07 -13.73 -19.17
N LEU A 10 13.69 -14.92 -18.73
CA LEU A 10 12.44 -15.56 -19.15
C LEU A 10 11.22 -14.72 -18.76
N HIS A 11 11.16 -14.22 -17.52
CA HIS A 11 10.06 -13.37 -17.08
C HIS A 11 10.05 -12.02 -17.80
N LEU A 12 11.21 -11.41 -18.07
CA LEU A 12 11.30 -10.20 -18.87
C LEU A 12 10.78 -10.40 -20.31
N ALA A 13 11.08 -11.56 -20.92
CA ALA A 13 10.55 -11.91 -22.23
C ALA A 13 9.02 -12.11 -22.21
N GLN A 14 8.48 -12.73 -21.16
CA GLN A 14 7.03 -12.86 -20.96
C GLN A 14 6.34 -11.50 -20.81
N ILE A 15 6.89 -10.62 -19.97
CA ILE A 15 6.41 -9.23 -19.81
C ILE A 15 6.44 -8.51 -21.16
N ALA A 16 7.51 -8.68 -21.95
CA ALA A 16 7.60 -8.07 -23.28
C ALA A 16 6.52 -8.57 -24.24
N SER A 17 6.25 -9.87 -24.24
CA SER A 17 5.19 -10.47 -25.05
C SER A 17 3.80 -9.93 -24.66
N ILE A 18 3.51 -9.88 -23.36
CA ILE A 18 2.22 -9.38 -22.84
C ILE A 18 2.06 -7.89 -23.14
N TYR A 19 3.13 -7.10 -23.01
CA TYR A 19 3.10 -5.67 -23.33
C TYR A 19 2.82 -5.45 -24.82
N ASN A 20 3.47 -6.20 -25.71
CA ASN A 20 3.20 -6.11 -27.15
C ASN A 20 1.75 -6.50 -27.48
N ARG A 21 1.19 -7.50 -26.78
CA ARG A 21 -0.23 -7.87 -26.91
C ARG A 21 -1.15 -6.73 -26.45
N LEU A 22 -0.86 -6.08 -25.31
CA LEU A 22 -1.61 -4.93 -24.82
C LEU A 22 -1.58 -3.77 -25.82
N VAL A 23 -0.39 -3.41 -26.31
CA VAL A 23 -0.19 -2.33 -27.29
C VAL A 23 -0.90 -2.62 -28.61
N GLY A 24 -0.98 -3.89 -29.02
CA GLY A 24 -1.74 -4.32 -30.19
C GLY A 24 -3.25 -4.12 -30.07
N VAL A 25 -3.78 -4.03 -28.84
CA VAL A 25 -5.20 -3.76 -28.58
C VAL A 25 -5.44 -2.27 -28.36
N ILE A 26 -4.61 -1.62 -27.54
CA ILE A 26 -4.67 -0.19 -27.27
C ILE A 26 -3.26 0.40 -27.08
N PRO A 27 -2.87 1.40 -27.88
CA PRO A 27 -1.53 1.98 -27.76
C PRO A 27 -1.42 2.84 -26.48
N PRO A 28 -0.20 3.02 -25.92
CA PRO A 28 0.00 3.64 -24.61
C PRO A 28 -0.53 5.06 -24.45
N ASP A 29 -0.54 5.85 -25.53
CA ASP A 29 -1.08 7.20 -25.57
C ASP A 29 -2.62 7.25 -25.47
N ARG A 30 -3.29 6.13 -25.69
CA ARG A 30 -4.75 5.99 -25.66
C ARG A 30 -5.28 5.22 -24.46
N TRP A 31 -4.44 4.85 -23.50
CA TRP A 31 -4.85 4.08 -22.32
C TRP A 31 -6.03 4.70 -21.54
N LYS A 32 -6.16 6.03 -21.51
CA LYS A 32 -7.30 6.72 -20.89
C LYS A 32 -8.64 6.56 -21.62
N SER A 33 -8.63 5.97 -22.82
CA SER A 33 -9.81 5.70 -23.64
C SER A 33 -10.25 4.23 -23.56
N VAL A 34 -9.78 3.45 -22.58
CA VAL A 34 -10.20 2.03 -22.42
C VAL A 34 -11.70 1.90 -22.23
N SER A 35 -12.34 2.87 -21.59
CA SER A 35 -13.80 2.93 -21.42
C SER A 35 -14.58 2.95 -22.75
N GLU A 36 -13.96 3.40 -23.84
CA GLU A 36 -14.55 3.47 -25.19
C GLU A 36 -14.43 2.14 -25.96
N LEU A 37 -13.67 1.17 -25.47
CA LEU A 37 -13.46 -0.10 -26.15
C LEU A 37 -14.69 -1.03 -26.06
N PRO A 38 -14.90 -1.90 -27.05
CA PRO A 38 -15.85 -3.01 -26.95
C PRO A 38 -15.52 -3.92 -25.73
N PRO A 39 -16.52 -4.55 -25.09
CA PRO A 39 -16.33 -5.39 -23.90
C PRO A 39 -15.24 -6.46 -24.06
N GLU A 40 -15.24 -7.20 -25.17
CA GLU A 40 -14.24 -8.24 -25.47
C GLU A 40 -12.80 -7.69 -25.45
N ARG A 41 -12.61 -6.45 -25.93
CA ARG A 41 -11.29 -5.81 -25.93
C ARG A 41 -10.92 -5.27 -24.56
N LYS A 42 -11.90 -4.82 -23.76
CA LYS A 42 -11.68 -4.41 -22.36
C LYS A 42 -11.16 -5.57 -21.52
N THR A 43 -11.76 -6.76 -21.65
CA THR A 43 -11.30 -7.97 -20.97
C THR A 43 -9.84 -8.27 -21.31
N ILE A 44 -9.47 -8.26 -22.60
CA ILE A 44 -8.08 -8.50 -23.03
C ILE A 44 -7.12 -7.45 -22.46
N VAL A 45 -7.53 -6.17 -22.45
CA VAL A 45 -6.74 -5.08 -21.86
C VAL A 45 -6.53 -5.31 -20.37
N GLY A 46 -7.59 -5.68 -19.65
CA GLY A 46 -7.54 -5.95 -18.21
C GLY A 46 -6.62 -7.11 -17.86
N ASP A 47 -6.78 -8.25 -18.54
CA ASP A 47 -5.94 -9.42 -18.33
C ASP A 47 -4.46 -9.10 -18.58
N CYS A 48 -4.16 -8.36 -19.65
CA CYS A 48 -2.80 -7.96 -19.97
C CYS A 48 -2.24 -6.96 -18.96
N ALA A 49 -3.03 -5.97 -18.53
CA ALA A 49 -2.61 -4.95 -17.58
C ALA A 49 -2.31 -5.55 -16.19
N LEU A 50 -3.18 -6.46 -15.71
CA LEU A 50 -2.98 -7.20 -14.47
C LEU A 50 -1.73 -8.08 -14.55
N ALA A 51 -1.58 -8.86 -15.63
CA ALA A 51 -0.43 -9.74 -15.82
C ALA A 51 0.89 -8.96 -15.89
N LEU A 52 0.90 -7.77 -16.51
CA LEU A 52 2.05 -6.87 -16.53
C LEU A 52 2.38 -6.33 -15.15
N SER A 53 1.38 -5.83 -14.40
CA SER A 53 1.57 -5.32 -13.04
C SER A 53 2.20 -6.38 -12.12
N ASN A 54 1.62 -7.59 -12.11
CA ASN A 54 2.13 -8.72 -11.33
C ASN A 54 3.53 -9.16 -11.78
N GLY A 55 3.78 -9.19 -13.10
CA GLY A 55 5.09 -9.52 -13.65
C GLY A 55 6.17 -8.52 -13.24
N ILE A 56 5.86 -7.23 -13.20
CA ILE A 56 6.78 -6.17 -12.74
C ILE A 56 7.14 -6.38 -11.27
N ASP A 57 6.14 -6.59 -10.42
CA ASP A 57 6.35 -6.79 -8.98
C ASP A 57 7.18 -8.03 -8.70
N PHE A 58 6.89 -9.15 -9.40
CA PHE A 58 7.65 -10.38 -9.27
C PHE A 58 9.12 -10.23 -9.70
N VAL A 59 9.39 -9.58 -10.83
CA VAL A 59 10.77 -9.32 -11.27
C VAL A 59 11.48 -8.37 -10.29
N ARG A 60 10.78 -7.39 -9.72
CA ARG A 60 11.34 -6.50 -8.69
C ARG A 60 11.73 -7.29 -7.43
N GLU A 61 10.87 -8.18 -6.95
CA GLU A 61 11.16 -9.04 -5.81
C GLU A 61 12.40 -9.91 -6.07
N LEU A 62 12.48 -10.54 -7.25
CA LEU A 62 13.67 -11.30 -7.64
C LEU A 62 14.94 -10.44 -7.70
N LEU A 63 14.83 -9.19 -8.17
CA LEU A 63 15.95 -8.26 -8.23
C LEU A 63 16.38 -7.81 -6.83
N ASP A 64 15.45 -7.51 -5.93
CA ASP A 64 15.70 -7.11 -4.55
C ASP A 64 16.35 -8.25 -3.75
N GLU A 65 15.87 -9.49 -3.93
CA GLU A 65 16.51 -10.71 -3.38
C GLU A 65 17.92 -10.92 -3.96
N SER A 66 18.12 -10.60 -5.24
CA SER A 66 19.44 -10.72 -5.90
C SER A 66 20.43 -9.61 -5.55
N LEU A 67 19.95 -8.42 -5.18
CA LEU A 67 20.78 -7.33 -4.66
C LEU A 67 21.30 -7.66 -3.25
N LEU A 68 20.48 -8.33 -2.43
CA LEU A 68 20.92 -8.94 -1.17
C LEU A 68 21.92 -10.09 -1.40
N ALA A 69 21.77 -10.82 -2.51
CA ALA A 69 22.69 -11.87 -2.95
C ALA A 69 23.67 -11.37 -4.03
N ALA A 70 24.47 -10.34 -3.71
CA ALA A 70 25.37 -9.64 -4.63
C ALA A 70 26.17 -10.54 -5.58
N GLN A 71 25.65 -10.81 -6.80
CA GLN A 71 26.42 -11.36 -7.93
C GLN A 71 25.75 -11.35 -9.32
N ILE A 72 24.50 -10.89 -9.48
CA ILE A 72 23.91 -10.83 -10.83
C ILE A 72 24.26 -9.51 -11.51
N LYS A 73 25.36 -9.51 -12.27
CA LYS A 73 25.62 -8.47 -13.28
C LYS A 73 24.68 -8.66 -14.46
N ILE A 74 23.42 -8.26 -14.32
CA ILE A 74 22.60 -7.95 -15.50
C ILE A 74 23.31 -6.77 -16.15
N SER A 75 24.00 -7.01 -17.27
CA SER A 75 24.76 -5.96 -17.95
C SER A 75 23.85 -4.75 -18.19
N ASP A 76 24.33 -3.56 -17.79
CA ASP A 76 23.60 -2.29 -17.86
C ASP A 76 23.16 -1.89 -19.28
N THR A 77 23.57 -2.66 -20.30
CA THR A 77 23.29 -2.47 -21.72
C THR A 77 22.25 -3.43 -22.30
N SER A 78 21.66 -4.33 -21.50
CA SER A 78 20.62 -5.22 -22.04
C SER A 78 19.32 -4.45 -22.34
N HIS A 79 18.84 -4.54 -23.58
CA HIS A 79 17.53 -4.00 -24.00
C HIS A 79 16.40 -4.41 -23.04
N ALA A 80 16.49 -5.60 -22.43
CA ALA A 80 15.54 -6.10 -21.45
C ALA A 80 15.48 -5.25 -20.15
N LYS A 81 16.63 -4.76 -19.65
CA LYS A 81 16.67 -3.89 -18.46
C LYS A 81 16.11 -2.50 -18.76
N GLN A 82 16.42 -1.95 -19.95
CA GLN A 82 15.85 -0.68 -20.39
C GLN A 82 14.33 -0.76 -20.55
N PHE A 83 13.86 -1.83 -21.19
CA PHE A 83 12.43 -2.12 -21.34
C PHE A 83 11.73 -2.29 -19.98
N PHE A 84 12.32 -3.04 -19.05
CA PHE A 84 11.77 -3.19 -17.70
C PHE A 84 11.65 -1.85 -16.97
N ASN A 85 12.69 -1.02 -17.01
CA ASN A 85 12.66 0.30 -16.40
C ASN A 85 11.61 1.22 -17.03
N GLU A 86 11.38 1.12 -18.33
CA GLU A 86 10.33 1.87 -19.03
C GLU A 86 8.94 1.43 -18.57
N ILE A 87 8.69 0.12 -18.53
CA ILE A 87 7.41 -0.44 -18.09
C ILE A 87 7.16 -0.17 -16.61
N GLN A 88 8.20 -0.25 -15.77
CA GLN A 88 8.10 0.03 -14.34
C GLN A 88 7.64 1.47 -14.07
N LYS A 89 8.06 2.44 -14.89
CA LYS A 89 7.58 3.84 -14.79
C LYS A 89 6.08 3.98 -15.09
N ARG A 90 5.51 3.02 -15.80
CA ARG A 90 4.09 2.96 -16.20
C ARG A 90 3.28 2.01 -15.32
N ARG A 91 3.84 1.49 -14.21
CA ARG A 91 3.16 0.53 -13.31
C ARG A 91 1.84 1.07 -12.77
N ASP A 92 1.81 2.33 -12.37
CA ASP A 92 0.61 2.96 -11.83
C ASP A 92 -0.43 3.11 -12.96
N ASP A 93 -0.02 3.56 -14.15
CA ASP A 93 -0.89 3.64 -15.33
C ASP A 93 -1.48 2.27 -15.71
N LEU A 94 -0.71 1.19 -15.63
CA LEU A 94 -1.17 -0.18 -15.87
C LEU A 94 -2.15 -0.67 -14.81
N SER A 95 -1.96 -0.27 -13.55
CA SER A 95 -2.87 -0.61 -12.47
C SER A 95 -4.21 0.10 -12.64
N ASP A 96 -4.17 1.39 -12.99
CA ASP A 96 -5.35 2.18 -13.32
C ASP A 96 -6.07 1.61 -14.56
N LEU A 97 -5.31 1.21 -15.58
CA LEU A 97 -5.85 0.60 -16.79
C LEU A 97 -6.61 -0.70 -16.51
N TRP A 98 -6.06 -1.54 -15.64
CA TRP A 98 -6.71 -2.76 -15.20
C TRP A 98 -8.02 -2.42 -14.47
N LEU A 99 -8.01 -1.50 -13.50
CA LEU A 99 -9.20 -1.08 -12.77
C LEU A 99 -10.29 -0.51 -13.71
N GLU A 100 -9.92 0.33 -14.67
CA GLU A 100 -10.85 0.87 -15.67
C GLU A 100 -11.43 -0.22 -16.57
N SER A 101 -10.62 -1.22 -16.96
CA SER A 101 -11.03 -2.29 -17.87
C SER A 101 -12.07 -3.25 -17.27
N ILE A 102 -12.01 -3.46 -15.95
CA ILE A 102 -13.00 -4.25 -15.20
C ILE A 102 -14.20 -3.40 -14.74
N GLY A 103 -14.28 -2.13 -15.16
CA GLY A 103 -15.38 -1.22 -14.82
C GLY A 103 -15.31 -0.64 -13.41
N ILE A 104 -14.18 -0.81 -12.71
CA ILE A 104 -13.92 -0.21 -11.40
C ILE A 104 -13.43 1.23 -11.63
N GLY A 105 -14.36 2.13 -11.95
CA GLY A 105 -14.18 3.56 -11.68
C GLY A 105 -14.16 3.82 -10.16
N PRO A 106 -14.16 5.07 -9.67
CA PRO A 106 -14.35 5.34 -8.24
C PRO A 106 -15.69 4.74 -7.80
N LEU A 107 -15.64 3.54 -7.22
CA LEU A 107 -16.81 2.74 -6.87
C LEU A 107 -17.66 3.53 -5.89
N SER A 108 -18.84 3.97 -6.33
CA SER A 108 -19.92 4.17 -5.39
C SER A 108 -20.42 2.80 -4.94
N LEU A 109 -20.94 2.70 -3.71
CA LEU A 109 -21.56 1.46 -3.22
C LEU A 109 -22.75 1.04 -4.11
N GLU A 110 -23.34 1.98 -4.85
CA GLU A 110 -24.42 1.75 -5.82
C GLU A 110 -23.92 1.06 -7.09
N ASP A 111 -22.71 1.37 -7.58
CA ASP A 111 -22.09 0.73 -8.75
C ASP A 111 -21.71 -0.75 -8.51
N LEU A 112 -21.63 -1.16 -7.24
CA LEU A 112 -21.46 -2.55 -6.81
C LEU A 112 -22.78 -3.34 -6.74
N GLY A 113 -23.90 -2.76 -7.19
CA GLY A 113 -25.23 -3.39 -7.17
C GLY A 113 -25.87 -3.43 -5.78
N LEU A 114 -25.44 -2.57 -4.85
CA LEU A 114 -25.97 -2.51 -3.48
C LEU A 114 -27.09 -1.49 -3.29
N GLY A 115 -27.52 -0.82 -4.36
CA GLY A 115 -28.67 0.09 -4.39
C GLY A 115 -29.69 -0.35 -5.44
N GLU A 116 -30.70 -1.10 -4.98
CA GLU A 116 -31.98 -1.40 -5.66
C GLU A 116 -32.01 -2.43 -6.84
N THR A 117 -32.61 -3.58 -6.52
CA THR A 117 -33.31 -4.58 -7.37
C THR A 117 -32.54 -5.23 -8.53
N VAL A 118 -32.07 -6.45 -8.28
CA VAL A 118 -31.64 -7.43 -9.30
C VAL A 118 -32.83 -7.85 -10.19
N PRO A 119 -32.65 -8.03 -11.52
CA PRO A 119 -33.69 -8.54 -12.42
C PRO A 119 -34.18 -9.93 -11.99
N LYS A 120 -35.49 -10.15 -12.03
CA LYS A 120 -36.19 -11.36 -11.53
C LYS A 120 -35.94 -12.65 -12.34
N GLU A 121 -34.91 -12.72 -13.19
CA GLU A 121 -34.72 -13.83 -14.13
C GLU A 121 -33.35 -14.51 -14.06
N ALA A 122 -32.68 -14.48 -12.90
CA ALA A 122 -31.53 -15.36 -12.65
C ALA A 122 -32.01 -16.71 -12.08
N GLU A 123 -31.49 -17.80 -12.66
CA GLU A 123 -31.86 -19.19 -12.44
C GLU A 123 -31.93 -19.66 -10.96
N PRO A 124 -32.77 -20.67 -10.64
CA PRO A 124 -33.20 -21.01 -9.27
C PRO A 124 -32.14 -21.69 -8.38
N HIS A 125 -30.87 -21.71 -8.78
CA HIS A 125 -29.77 -22.27 -7.99
C HIS A 125 -28.84 -21.22 -7.37
N PHE A 126 -29.03 -19.94 -7.71
CA PHE A 126 -28.23 -18.87 -7.16
C PHE A 126 -29.05 -18.06 -6.15
N THR A 127 -28.96 -18.43 -4.87
CA THR A 127 -29.33 -17.49 -3.82
C THR A 127 -28.40 -16.28 -3.94
N PRO A 128 -28.93 -15.05 -4.06
CA PRO A 128 -28.09 -13.85 -4.08
C PRO A 128 -27.38 -13.77 -2.73
N TYR A 129 -26.06 -13.92 -2.73
CA TYR A 129 -25.27 -13.42 -1.61
C TYR A 129 -25.50 -11.92 -1.57
N HIS A 130 -26.27 -11.45 -0.58
CA HIS A 130 -26.32 -10.03 -0.26
C HIS A 130 -24.93 -9.64 0.23
N ILE A 131 -24.12 -9.04 -0.64
CA ILE A 131 -22.82 -8.49 -0.26
C ILE A 131 -23.09 -7.27 0.63
N THR A 132 -23.09 -7.47 1.95
CA THR A 132 -23.41 -6.41 2.91
C THR A 132 -22.18 -5.66 3.42
N ASP A 133 -20.99 -6.20 3.19
CA ASP A 133 -19.74 -5.76 3.78
C ASP A 133 -18.52 -6.17 2.92
N VAL A 134 -17.37 -5.56 3.19
CA VAL A 134 -16.13 -5.75 2.42
C VAL A 134 -15.61 -7.17 2.60
N ALA A 135 -15.76 -7.77 3.78
CA ALA A 135 -15.40 -9.18 4.00
C ALA A 135 -16.19 -10.12 3.09
N SER A 136 -17.50 -9.90 2.96
CA SER A 136 -18.39 -10.67 2.09
C SER A 136 -18.04 -10.49 0.62
N LEU A 137 -17.57 -9.30 0.22
CA LEU A 137 -17.05 -9.07 -1.13
C LEU A 137 -15.78 -9.89 -1.40
N PHE A 138 -14.80 -9.87 -0.48
CA PHE A 138 -13.59 -10.70 -0.61
C PHE A 138 -13.93 -12.19 -0.69
N ARG A 139 -14.85 -12.65 0.16
CA ARG A 139 -15.31 -14.05 0.17
C ARG A 139 -15.98 -14.42 -1.14
N TRP A 140 -16.90 -13.60 -1.63
CA TRP A 140 -17.53 -13.77 -2.94
C TRP A 140 -16.50 -13.85 -4.06
N CYS A 141 -15.51 -12.95 -4.07
CA CYS A 141 -14.45 -12.98 -5.08
C CYS A 141 -13.66 -14.30 -5.03
N VAL A 142 -13.24 -14.75 -3.84
CA VAL A 142 -12.47 -15.98 -3.67
C VAL A 142 -13.28 -17.21 -4.07
N GLU A 143 -14.53 -17.32 -3.61
CA GLU A 143 -15.42 -18.46 -3.89
C GLU A 143 -15.76 -18.60 -5.38
N ARG A 144 -15.67 -17.51 -6.14
CA ARG A 144 -15.93 -17.51 -7.59
C ARG A 144 -14.68 -17.56 -8.45
N VAL A 145 -13.49 -17.62 -7.84
CA VAL A 145 -12.27 -17.84 -8.61
C VAL A 145 -12.39 -19.12 -9.44
N ASP A 146 -13.02 -20.16 -8.91
CA ASP A 146 -13.21 -21.43 -9.61
C ASP A 146 -14.16 -21.29 -10.84
N ASP A 147 -15.24 -20.52 -10.74
CA ASP A 147 -16.18 -20.25 -11.85
C ASP A 147 -15.47 -19.63 -13.08
N TYR A 148 -14.45 -18.80 -12.86
CA TYR A 148 -13.67 -18.17 -13.95
C TYR A 148 -12.53 -19.06 -14.47
N LEU A 149 -12.26 -20.18 -13.82
CA LEU A 149 -11.13 -21.07 -14.13
C LEU A 149 -11.55 -22.37 -14.84
N GLU A 150 -12.85 -22.67 -14.93
CA GLU A 150 -13.35 -23.89 -15.59
C GLU A 150 -13.16 -23.92 -17.12
N ASP A 151 -12.80 -22.80 -17.76
CA ASP A 151 -12.67 -22.72 -19.23
C ASP A 151 -11.27 -23.09 -19.79
N GLY A 152 -10.36 -23.63 -18.97
CA GLY A 152 -8.96 -23.80 -19.37
C GLY A 152 -8.26 -25.06 -18.87
N GLY A 153 -8.66 -26.24 -19.39
CA GLY A 153 -7.87 -27.46 -19.61
C GLY A 153 -6.94 -28.00 -18.49
N THR A 154 -6.98 -29.32 -18.27
CA THR A 154 -6.10 -30.11 -17.38
C THR A 154 -4.62 -29.71 -17.47
N ASN A 155 -4.16 -28.86 -16.55
CA ASN A 155 -2.78 -28.40 -16.44
C ASN A 155 -2.31 -28.56 -14.97
N PRO A 156 -1.07 -29.01 -14.68
CA PRO A 156 -0.45 -29.06 -13.34
C PRO A 156 -0.59 -27.80 -12.45
N ASP A 157 -1.00 -26.68 -13.02
CA ASP A 157 -1.38 -25.47 -12.27
C ASP A 157 -2.55 -25.69 -11.30
N ILE A 158 -3.43 -26.69 -11.51
CA ILE A 158 -4.60 -26.94 -10.66
C ILE A 158 -4.21 -27.24 -9.19
N ILE A 159 -3.10 -27.93 -8.94
CA ILE A 159 -2.65 -28.25 -7.57
C ILE A 159 -2.13 -26.99 -6.86
N VAL A 160 -1.38 -26.13 -7.57
CA VAL A 160 -0.92 -24.84 -7.04
C VAL A 160 -2.11 -23.90 -6.82
N LYS A 161 -3.09 -23.92 -7.72
CA LYS A 161 -4.34 -23.13 -7.65
C LYS A 161 -5.21 -23.52 -6.46
N ASN A 162 -5.49 -24.81 -6.23
CA ASN A 162 -6.25 -25.28 -5.07
C ASN A 162 -5.56 -24.88 -3.75
N LYS A 163 -4.22 -24.92 -3.74
CA LYS A 163 -3.44 -24.48 -2.57
C LYS A 163 -3.54 -22.97 -2.33
N VAL A 164 -3.57 -22.14 -3.38
CA VAL A 164 -3.75 -20.68 -3.27
C VAL A 164 -5.17 -20.34 -2.83
N HIS A 165 -6.18 -21.03 -3.37
CA HIS A 165 -7.58 -20.88 -2.96
C HIS A 165 -7.77 -21.24 -1.48
N ASP A 166 -7.25 -22.39 -1.02
CA ASP A 166 -7.26 -22.78 0.39
C ASP A 166 -6.53 -21.77 1.28
N GLN A 167 -5.42 -21.20 0.80
CA GLN A 167 -4.70 -20.15 1.52
C GLN A 167 -5.49 -18.85 1.61
N ALA A 168 -6.21 -18.47 0.57
CA ALA A 168 -7.08 -17.30 0.55
C ALA A 168 -8.25 -17.47 1.54
N LEU A 169 -8.91 -18.64 1.56
CA LEU A 169 -9.95 -18.96 2.53
C LEU A 169 -9.41 -18.90 3.97
N ARG A 170 -8.25 -19.51 4.22
CA ARG A 170 -7.58 -19.44 5.54
C ARG A 170 -7.20 -18.01 5.94
N LEU A 171 -6.80 -17.17 4.99
CA LEU A 171 -6.52 -15.77 5.25
C LEU A 171 -7.80 -15.02 5.61
N MET A 172 -8.91 -15.27 4.91
CA MET A 172 -10.20 -14.64 5.21
C MET A 172 -10.75 -15.03 6.57
N ASP A 173 -10.47 -16.25 7.02
CA ASP A 173 -10.86 -16.73 8.35
C ASP A 173 -9.85 -16.31 9.44
N ALA A 174 -8.73 -15.68 9.08
CA ALA A 174 -7.73 -15.26 10.04
C ALA A 174 -8.22 -14.06 10.86
N SER A 175 -7.97 -14.10 12.18
CA SER A 175 -8.45 -13.05 13.11
C SER A 175 -7.91 -11.64 12.82
N PHE A 176 -6.77 -11.53 12.13
CA PHE A 176 -6.19 -10.27 11.72
C PHE A 176 -6.77 -9.72 10.40
N PHE A 177 -7.44 -10.56 9.60
CA PHE A 177 -8.09 -10.14 8.36
C PHE A 177 -9.43 -9.48 8.70
N GLN A 178 -9.42 -8.15 8.82
CA GLN A 178 -10.57 -7.36 9.25
C GLN A 178 -10.88 -6.25 8.23
N PRO A 179 -11.19 -6.59 6.97
CA PRO A 179 -11.28 -5.64 5.86
C PRO A 179 -12.33 -4.54 6.09
N ASP A 180 -13.43 -4.82 6.77
CA ASP A 180 -14.43 -3.80 7.13
C ASP A 180 -13.88 -2.76 8.10
N LYS A 181 -13.10 -3.21 9.09
CA LYS A 181 -12.43 -2.28 10.01
C LYS A 181 -11.33 -1.51 9.31
N TRP A 182 -10.59 -2.15 8.40
CA TRP A 182 -9.59 -1.47 7.58
C TRP A 182 -10.22 -0.39 6.73
N TYR A 183 -11.37 -0.67 6.12
CA TYR A 183 -12.15 0.30 5.36
C TYR A 183 -12.66 1.45 6.24
N GLY A 184 -13.17 1.15 7.44
CA GLY A 184 -13.55 2.16 8.43
C GLY A 184 -12.39 3.05 8.88
N ASN A 185 -11.20 2.47 9.08
CA ASN A 185 -9.98 3.20 9.42
C ASN A 185 -9.49 4.06 8.25
N LEU A 186 -9.56 3.54 7.02
CA LEU A 186 -9.20 4.26 5.80
C LEU A 186 -10.07 5.51 5.61
N ARG A 187 -11.39 5.40 5.86
CA ARG A 187 -12.31 6.56 5.82
C ARG A 187 -11.91 7.64 6.82
N GLN A 188 -11.49 7.27 8.03
CA GLN A 188 -11.00 8.21 9.04
C GLN A 188 -9.64 8.82 8.67
N LEU A 189 -8.80 8.07 7.95
CA LEU A 189 -7.48 8.53 7.51
C LEU A 189 -7.54 9.49 6.31
N SER A 190 -8.53 9.33 5.43
CA SER A 190 -8.72 10.13 4.22
C SER A 190 -8.51 11.66 4.40
N PRO A 191 -9.11 12.35 5.41
CA PRO A 191 -8.88 13.78 5.62
C PRO A 191 -7.47 14.15 6.10
N LEU A 192 -6.67 13.16 6.50
CA LEU A 192 -5.32 13.33 7.05
C LEU A 192 -4.22 12.91 6.07
N VAL A 193 -4.58 12.57 4.82
CA VAL A 193 -3.61 12.20 3.80
C VAL A 193 -2.77 13.41 3.39
N LEU A 194 -1.46 13.29 3.60
CA LEU A 194 -0.45 14.26 3.21
C LEU A 194 0.06 13.99 1.79
N ASN A 195 0.23 15.05 1.00
CA ASN A 195 0.99 14.98 -0.26
C ASN A 195 2.49 14.83 0.06
N THR A 196 3.00 13.61 -0.07
CA THR A 196 4.38 13.27 0.32
C THR A 196 5.42 13.59 -0.74
N LYS A 197 5.04 13.99 -1.96
CA LYS A 197 5.97 14.18 -3.09
C LYS A 197 7.08 15.20 -2.83
N LYS A 198 6.83 16.18 -1.96
CA LYS A 198 7.79 17.23 -1.59
C LYS A 198 8.67 16.88 -0.39
N LEU A 199 8.40 15.77 0.29
CA LEU A 199 9.12 15.36 1.49
C LEU A 199 10.36 14.53 1.13
N PRO A 200 11.40 14.51 1.99
CA PRO A 200 12.52 13.59 1.82
C PRO A 200 12.09 12.13 1.76
N GLN A 201 12.75 11.31 0.94
CA GLN A 201 12.36 9.91 0.70
C GLN A 201 12.22 9.10 2.00
N ALA A 202 13.12 9.32 2.97
CA ALA A 202 13.05 8.67 4.28
C ALA A 202 11.75 8.99 5.02
N VAL A 203 11.30 10.25 4.96
CA VAL A 203 10.03 10.69 5.56
C VAL A 203 8.83 10.11 4.81
N GLN A 204 8.89 10.04 3.47
CA GLN A 204 7.83 9.43 2.67
C GLN A 204 7.60 7.97 3.06
N LEU A 205 8.68 7.20 3.25
CA LEU A 205 8.59 5.80 3.68
C LEU A 205 7.94 5.67 5.06
N ARG A 206 8.35 6.51 6.03
CA ARG A 206 7.77 6.52 7.38
C ARG A 206 6.28 6.86 7.37
N ILE A 207 5.85 7.78 6.51
CA ILE A 207 4.43 8.13 6.36
C ILE A 207 3.64 6.96 5.78
N ARG A 208 4.19 6.24 4.78
CA ARG A 208 3.54 5.04 4.23
C ARG A 208 3.38 3.95 5.29
N GLU A 209 4.43 3.67 6.05
CA GLU A 209 4.39 2.75 7.19
C GLU A 209 3.31 3.16 8.20
N LEU A 210 3.22 4.46 8.52
CA LEU A 210 2.22 5.00 9.43
C LEU A 210 0.80 4.82 8.91
N TYR A 211 0.54 5.07 7.62
CA TYR A 211 -0.75 4.81 6.99
C TYR A 211 -1.13 3.33 7.07
N VAL A 212 -0.19 2.44 6.77
CA VAL A 212 -0.42 0.99 6.89
C VAL A 212 -0.80 0.66 8.33
N CYS A 213 -0.02 1.11 9.32
CA CYS A 213 -0.32 0.86 10.73
C CYS A 213 -1.71 1.34 11.15
N LEU A 214 -2.14 2.52 10.70
CA LEU A 214 -3.47 3.05 10.98
C LEU A 214 -4.58 2.25 10.29
N ILE A 215 -4.39 1.87 9.03
CA ILE A 215 -5.35 1.06 8.27
C ILE A 215 -5.55 -0.30 8.95
N VAL A 216 -4.46 -1.01 9.25
CA VAL A 216 -4.52 -2.34 9.86
C VAL A 216 -4.89 -2.33 11.35
N GLY A 217 -5.07 -1.15 11.95
CA GLY A 217 -5.52 -1.02 13.34
C GLY A 217 -4.45 -1.32 14.38
N THR A 218 -3.21 -0.85 14.14
CA THR A 218 -2.07 -0.97 15.08
C THR A 218 -1.70 0.41 15.67
N PRO A 219 -2.54 0.97 16.56
CA PRO A 219 -2.42 2.36 17.02
C PRO A 219 -1.10 2.62 17.77
N SER A 220 -0.63 1.68 18.59
CA SER A 220 0.63 1.84 19.34
C SER A 220 1.84 1.93 18.39
N ALA A 221 1.87 1.11 17.34
CA ALA A 221 2.93 1.16 16.33
C ALA A 221 2.90 2.49 15.57
N ALA A 222 1.72 2.93 15.14
CA ALA A 222 1.54 4.22 14.50
C ALA A 222 1.97 5.39 15.40
N ALA A 223 1.66 5.37 16.70
CA ALA A 223 2.07 6.39 17.67
C ALA A 223 3.59 6.46 17.85
N ILE A 224 4.25 5.31 18.01
CA ILE A 224 5.71 5.22 18.12
C ILE A 224 6.39 5.73 16.85
N LEU A 225 5.85 5.35 15.70
CA LEU A 225 6.37 5.75 14.39
C LEU A 225 6.17 7.25 14.13
N ALA A 226 5.03 7.82 14.53
CA ALA A 226 4.79 9.26 14.44
C ALA A 226 5.83 10.04 15.28
N ARG A 227 6.09 9.58 16.50
CA ARG A 227 7.09 10.18 17.39
C ARG A 227 8.51 10.10 16.83
N SER A 228 8.93 8.93 16.33
CA SER A 228 10.27 8.78 15.75
C SER A 228 10.43 9.59 14.46
N THR A 229 9.36 9.70 13.66
CA THR A 229 9.32 10.55 12.47
C THR A 229 9.45 12.03 12.85
N LEU A 230 8.74 12.49 13.88
CA LEU A 230 8.90 13.84 14.40
C LEU A 230 10.34 14.11 14.84
N GLU A 231 10.93 13.22 15.64
CA GLU A 231 12.31 13.36 16.11
C GLU A 231 13.31 13.47 14.96
N TYR A 232 13.17 12.62 13.94
CA TYR A 232 14.00 12.67 12.74
C TYR A 232 13.86 14.01 12.00
N VAL A 233 12.63 14.46 11.74
CA VAL A 233 12.35 15.71 11.01
C VAL A 233 12.92 16.92 11.73
N LEU A 234 12.73 17.00 13.05
CA LEU A 234 13.25 18.10 13.87
C LEU A 234 14.79 18.11 13.88
N LEU A 235 15.43 16.94 13.90
CA LEU A 235 16.90 16.85 13.79
C LEU A 235 17.40 17.29 12.41
N GLU A 236 16.76 16.82 11.34
CA GLU A 236 17.13 17.15 9.97
C GLU A 236 17.03 18.65 9.69
N ARG A 237 15.97 19.29 10.22
CA ARG A 237 15.62 20.68 9.90
C ARG A 237 16.08 21.67 10.97
N ALA A 238 16.82 21.22 11.97
CA ALA A 238 17.25 22.03 13.11
C ALA A 238 17.97 23.32 12.68
N SER A 239 18.87 23.21 11.70
CA SER A 239 19.63 24.36 11.19
C SER A 239 18.76 25.45 10.57
N SER A 240 17.64 25.08 9.93
CA SER A 240 16.68 26.03 9.33
C SER A 240 15.97 26.89 10.38
N TYR A 241 15.94 26.45 11.64
CA TYR A 241 15.36 27.16 12.76
C TYR A 241 16.43 27.71 13.73
N ALA A 242 17.69 27.78 13.30
CA ALA A 242 18.83 28.17 14.14
C ALA A 242 19.01 27.32 15.42
N ILE A 243 18.53 26.07 15.38
CA ILE A 243 18.63 25.09 16.46
C ILE A 243 19.82 24.17 16.19
N ARG A 244 20.59 23.87 17.23
CA ARG A 244 21.65 22.83 17.14
C ARG A 244 21.03 21.45 17.26
N SER A 245 21.36 20.53 16.37
CA SER A 245 20.88 19.14 16.43
C SER A 245 21.57 18.30 17.52
N THR A 246 22.75 18.74 17.98
CA THR A 246 23.55 18.06 19.01
C THR A 246 23.65 18.85 20.30
N GLN A 247 23.88 18.13 21.39
CA GLN A 247 24.23 18.67 22.70
C GLN A 247 25.70 19.11 22.72
N SER A 248 26.14 19.77 23.80
CA SER A 248 27.54 20.14 24.02
C SER A 248 28.48 18.92 24.07
N SER A 249 27.97 17.73 24.42
CA SER A 249 28.69 16.46 24.41
C SER A 249 28.92 15.89 23.00
N GLY A 250 28.28 16.45 21.96
CA GLY A 250 28.30 15.93 20.59
C GLY A 250 27.19 14.90 20.29
N GLU A 251 26.46 14.43 21.30
CA GLU A 251 25.31 13.52 21.10
C GLU A 251 24.11 14.24 20.49
N LEU A 252 23.28 13.52 19.74
CA LEU A 252 22.03 14.06 19.21
C LEU A 252 21.09 14.46 20.37
N LYS A 253 20.37 15.57 20.17
CA LYS A 253 19.33 15.99 21.13
C LYS A 253 18.17 15.01 21.11
N ARG A 254 17.63 14.75 22.30
CA ARG A 254 16.40 13.95 22.46
C ARG A 254 15.20 14.76 22.02
N LEU A 255 14.16 14.09 21.55
CA LEU A 255 12.90 14.71 21.14
C LEU A 255 12.35 15.75 22.13
N GLY A 256 12.40 15.50 23.45
CA GLY A 256 11.92 16.46 24.44
C GLY A 256 12.63 17.82 24.40
N THR A 257 13.95 17.81 24.22
CA THR A 257 14.75 19.03 24.08
C THR A 257 14.46 19.72 22.75
N LEU A 258 14.38 18.94 21.66
CA LEU A 258 14.04 19.48 20.34
C LEU A 258 12.68 20.17 20.33
N VAL A 259 11.65 19.55 20.90
CA VAL A 259 10.30 20.14 20.97
C VAL A 259 10.31 21.47 21.71
N ASN A 260 11.04 21.59 22.82
CA ASN A 260 11.11 22.86 23.56
C ASN A 260 11.79 23.95 22.72
N GLU A 261 12.96 23.67 22.13
CA GLU A 261 13.68 24.66 21.32
C GLU A 261 12.92 25.05 20.05
N TYR A 262 12.24 24.10 19.40
CA TYR A 262 11.37 24.40 18.26
C TYR A 262 10.12 25.17 18.68
N SER A 263 9.59 24.96 19.89
CA SER A 263 8.47 25.75 20.40
C SER A 263 8.87 27.20 20.65
N ASP A 264 10.12 27.46 21.06
CA ASP A 264 10.65 28.81 21.18
C ASP A 264 10.82 29.48 19.81
N ALA A 265 11.27 28.74 18.79
CA ALA A 265 11.50 29.25 17.44
C ALA A 265 10.24 29.35 16.56
N ALA A 266 9.28 28.44 16.75
CA ALA A 266 8.02 28.35 16.02
C ALA A 266 6.88 27.98 16.98
N PRO A 267 6.40 28.92 17.81
CA PRO A 267 5.39 28.67 18.84
C PRO A 267 4.08 28.10 18.30
N GLU A 268 3.75 28.38 17.03
CA GLU A 268 2.53 27.85 16.40
C GLU A 268 2.54 26.31 16.30
N LEU A 269 3.71 25.67 16.32
CA LEU A 269 3.87 24.22 16.21
C LEU A 269 3.88 23.50 17.57
N GLU A 270 3.92 24.24 18.69
CA GLU A 270 4.14 23.67 20.03
C GLU A 270 3.08 22.60 20.37
N ILE A 271 1.80 22.93 20.16
CA ILE A 271 0.68 22.05 20.52
C ILE A 271 0.78 20.72 19.76
N ASP A 272 1.07 20.80 18.46
CA ASP A 272 1.16 19.63 17.58
C ASP A 272 2.35 18.75 17.94
N MET A 273 3.53 19.35 18.10
CA MET A 273 4.74 18.62 18.49
C MET A 273 4.60 17.96 19.86
N ARG A 274 4.04 18.66 20.86
CA ARG A 274 3.80 18.11 22.19
C ARG A 274 2.77 17.00 22.17
N SER A 275 1.72 17.12 21.35
CA SER A 275 0.71 16.07 21.18
C SER A 275 1.33 14.78 20.65
N VAL A 276 2.11 14.88 19.56
CA VAL A 276 2.81 13.74 18.95
C VAL A 276 3.76 13.08 19.94
N LYS A 277 4.60 13.88 20.61
CA LYS A 277 5.53 13.40 21.63
C LYS A 277 4.80 12.65 22.75
N ARG A 278 3.75 13.27 23.33
CA ARG A 278 3.01 12.71 24.48
C ARG A 278 2.38 11.36 24.12
N ILE A 279 1.69 11.28 22.98
CA ILE A 279 1.04 10.04 22.53
C ILE A 279 2.09 8.95 22.22
N GLY A 280 3.20 9.32 21.58
CA GLY A 280 4.29 8.38 21.34
C GLY A 280 4.97 7.87 22.61
N ASP A 281 5.25 8.74 23.58
CA ASP A 281 5.84 8.35 24.86
C ASP A 281 4.90 7.41 25.63
N GLN A 282 3.58 7.68 25.63
CA GLN A 282 2.58 6.79 26.21
C GLN A 282 2.61 5.39 25.59
N ALA A 283 2.69 5.30 24.26
CA ALA A 283 2.80 4.03 23.55
C ALA A 283 4.08 3.25 23.89
N ILE A 284 5.23 3.94 24.00
CA ILE A 284 6.51 3.32 24.39
C ILE A 284 6.45 2.81 25.82
N HIS A 285 6.00 3.64 26.77
CA HIS A 285 6.02 3.28 28.19
C HIS A 285 5.03 2.18 28.55
N ALA A 286 3.89 2.10 27.86
CA ALA A 286 2.97 0.98 28.03
C ALA A 286 3.59 -0.37 27.61
N TYR A 287 4.54 -0.36 26.68
CA TYR A 287 5.27 -1.56 26.29
C TYR A 287 6.28 -2.03 27.35
N VAL A 288 6.85 -1.10 28.13
CA VAL A 288 7.92 -1.39 29.11
C VAL A 288 7.37 -1.75 30.51
N GLY A 289 6.14 -1.36 30.84
CA GLY A 289 5.59 -1.41 32.20
C GLY A 289 5.13 -2.77 32.73
N HIS A 290 4.92 -3.79 31.90
CA HIS A 290 4.28 -5.03 32.35
C HIS A 290 5.05 -6.29 31.95
N LYS A 291 5.81 -6.83 32.91
CA LYS A 291 6.38 -8.21 32.84
C LYS A 291 5.31 -9.31 32.81
N ASN A 292 4.03 -8.99 33.02
CA ASN A 292 2.90 -9.91 32.87
C ASN A 292 1.68 -9.11 32.42
N VAL A 293 1.07 -9.51 31.31
CA VAL A 293 -0.13 -8.94 30.66
C VAL A 293 0.12 -7.72 29.77
N VAL A 294 0.16 -7.98 28.45
CA VAL A 294 0.15 -6.97 27.39
C VAL A 294 -1.27 -6.43 27.25
N THR A 295 -1.56 -5.27 27.82
CA THR A 295 -2.77 -4.52 27.41
C THR A 295 -2.42 -3.77 26.13
N ILE A 296 -2.77 -4.34 24.98
CA ILE A 296 -2.43 -3.85 23.63
C ILE A 296 -3.02 -2.46 23.32
N THR A 297 -3.93 -1.93 24.14
CA THR A 297 -4.57 -0.62 23.97
C THR A 297 -4.02 0.44 24.93
N ALA A 298 -2.75 0.81 24.75
CA ALA A 298 -2.17 1.97 25.43
C ALA A 298 -2.67 3.31 24.88
N CYS A 299 -3.00 3.33 23.58
CA CYS A 299 -3.46 4.52 22.88
C CYS A 299 -4.74 4.19 22.10
N GLY A 300 -5.78 4.99 22.29
CA GLY A 300 -6.99 4.88 21.49
C GLY A 300 -6.71 5.34 20.06
N ILE A 301 -7.29 4.67 19.05
CA ILE A 301 -7.05 5.00 17.64
C ILE A 301 -7.39 6.47 17.32
N GLY A 302 -8.42 7.04 17.95
CA GLY A 302 -8.76 8.45 17.82
C GLY A 302 -7.69 9.42 18.36
N GLU A 303 -6.97 9.04 19.41
CA GLU A 303 -5.83 9.83 19.91
C GLU A 303 -4.65 9.78 18.95
N VAL A 304 -4.41 8.61 18.34
CA VAL A 304 -3.36 8.45 17.34
C VAL A 304 -3.69 9.22 16.07
N PHE A 305 -4.96 9.28 15.64
CA PHE A 305 -5.38 10.15 14.53
C PHE A 305 -5.13 11.64 14.83
N ARG A 306 -5.41 12.09 16.06
CA ARG A 306 -5.07 13.48 16.48
C ARG A 306 -3.56 13.73 16.50
N SER A 307 -2.79 12.77 16.99
CA SER A 307 -1.32 12.83 16.92
C SER A 307 -0.83 12.92 15.47
N TRP A 308 -1.38 12.09 14.57
CA TRP A 308 -1.06 12.11 13.15
C TRP A 308 -1.40 13.45 12.49
N ALA A 309 -2.55 14.05 12.82
CA ALA A 309 -2.91 15.38 12.33
C ALA A 309 -1.85 16.42 12.73
N GLY A 310 -1.41 16.42 14.00
CA GLY A 310 -0.34 17.31 14.45
C GLY A 310 0.99 17.05 13.73
N LEU A 311 1.38 15.79 13.51
CA LEU A 311 2.57 15.47 12.74
C LEU A 311 2.48 15.98 11.29
N ARG A 312 1.32 15.81 10.65
CA ARG A 312 1.07 16.31 9.29
C ARG A 312 1.29 17.83 9.23
N ASP A 313 0.75 18.57 10.18
CA ASP A 313 0.79 20.02 10.19
C ASP A 313 2.24 20.52 10.45
N VAL A 314 2.98 19.85 11.35
CA VAL A 314 4.43 20.06 11.53
C VAL A 314 5.21 19.79 10.24
N LEU A 315 4.98 18.66 9.58
CA LEU A 315 5.65 18.31 8.31
C LEU A 315 5.38 19.35 7.23
N GLN A 316 4.14 19.79 7.08
CA GLN A 316 3.77 20.82 6.11
C GLN A 316 4.49 22.14 6.40
N ARG A 317 4.64 22.52 7.67
CA ARG A 317 5.28 23.78 8.04
C ARG A 317 6.80 23.75 7.90
N VAL A 318 7.42 22.65 8.32
CA VAL A 318 8.88 22.51 8.36
C VAL A 318 9.50 22.32 6.95
N TYR A 319 8.72 21.79 6.02
CA TYR A 319 9.11 21.59 4.61
C TYR A 319 8.37 22.52 3.62
N ALA A 320 7.63 23.52 4.10
CA ALA A 320 7.10 24.60 3.26
C ALA A 320 8.25 25.48 2.73
#